data_AF-L0ETC3-F1
#
_entry.id   AF-L0ETC3-F1
#
_cell.length_a   1.000
_cell.length_b   1.000
_cell.length_c   1.000
_cell.angle_alpha   90.00
_cell.angle_beta   90.00
_cell.angle_gamma   90.00
#
_symmetry.space_group_name_H-M   'P 1'
#
loop_
_entity.id
_entity.type
_entity.pdbx_description
1 polymer ?
#
loop_
_entity_poly.entity_id
_entity_poly.type
_entity_poly.pdbx_seq_one_letter_code
_entity_poly.pdbx_strand_id
1 'polypeptide(L)'
;MTSLGFRFGNVAYCTDVHSFPEETLQKLQNLDILIIDALQYQVHKSHFSLSEALEHIELLKPKQAILTHMHIYMDYDTLLWETPAHVEPAFDGMKFFSVALNA
;
A
#
# COMPACT_ATOMS: atom_id res chain seq x y z
N MET A 1 -13.70 -1.28 -13.63
CA MET A 1 -13.02 -2.55 -13.95
C MET A 1 -12.49 -3.12 -12.66
N THR A 2 -12.50 -4.43 -12.50
CA THR A 2 -12.01 -5.09 -11.28
C THR A 2 -10.59 -5.57 -11.49
N SER A 3 -9.69 -5.25 -10.56
CA SER A 3 -8.33 -5.81 -10.44
C SER A 3 -8.29 -6.84 -9.31
N LEU A 4 -7.19 -7.59 -9.21
CA LEU A 4 -6.97 -8.57 -8.14
C LEU A 4 -5.86 -8.09 -7.22
N GLY A 5 -6.12 -8.13 -5.91
CA GLY A 5 -5.09 -8.08 -4.87
C GLY A 5 -4.78 -9.48 -4.35
N PHE A 6 -3.57 -9.68 -3.84
CA PHE A 6 -3.15 -10.97 -3.29
C PHE A 6 -2.65 -10.79 -1.86
N ARG A 7 -3.03 -11.71 -0.98
CA ARG A 7 -2.44 -11.87 0.36
C ARG A 7 -1.72 -13.21 0.44
N PHE A 8 -0.48 -13.20 0.92
CA PHE A 8 0.34 -14.39 1.14
C PHE A 8 1.00 -14.29 2.52
N GLY A 9 0.53 -15.14 3.44
CA GLY A 9 0.83 -14.97 4.87
C GLY A 9 0.30 -13.63 5.39
N ASN A 10 1.16 -12.85 6.04
CA ASN A 10 0.86 -11.51 6.56
C ASN A 10 1.33 -10.37 5.63
N VAL A 11 1.57 -10.68 4.36
CA VAL A 11 1.89 -9.68 3.33
C VAL A 11 0.72 -9.57 2.36
N ALA A 12 0.35 -8.35 1.99
CA ALA A 12 -0.63 -8.10 0.93
C ALA A 12 -0.06 -7.17 -0.15
N TYR A 13 -0.45 -7.43 -1.40
CA TYR A 13 -0.09 -6.64 -2.58
C TYR A 13 -1.36 -6.17 -3.29
N CYS A 14 -1.57 -4.85 -3.33
CA CYS A 14 -2.76 -4.18 -3.82
C CYS A 14 -2.36 -3.03 -4.78
N THR A 15 -2.11 -3.35 -6.05
CA THR A 15 -1.88 -2.38 -7.13
C THR A 15 -3.17 -2.11 -7.91
N ASP A 16 -3.21 -1.01 -8.67
CA ASP A 16 -4.30 -0.66 -9.59
C ASP A 16 -5.67 -0.66 -8.88
N VAL A 17 -5.76 0.12 -7.80
CA VAL A 17 -6.92 0.13 -6.89
C VAL A 17 -7.31 1.56 -6.52
N HIS A 18 -8.62 1.83 -6.52
CA HIS A 18 -9.22 3.11 -6.09
C HIS A 18 -10.31 2.93 -5.02
N SER A 19 -10.61 1.70 -4.64
CA SER A 19 -11.53 1.36 -3.55
C SER A 19 -11.40 -0.11 -3.20
N PHE A 20 -11.73 -0.46 -1.95
CA PHE A 20 -11.84 -1.84 -1.51
C PHE A 20 -13.30 -2.18 -1.17
N PRO A 21 -13.83 -3.32 -1.65
CA PRO A 21 -15.05 -3.89 -1.08
C PRO A 21 -14.85 -4.19 0.42
N GLU A 22 -15.92 -4.07 1.22
CA GLU A 22 -15.86 -4.28 2.68
C GLU A 22 -15.30 -5.67 3.04
N GLU A 23 -15.72 -6.71 2.32
CA GLU A 23 -15.22 -8.08 2.48
C GLU A 23 -13.71 -8.22 2.20
N THR A 24 -13.14 -7.32 1.41
CA THR A 24 -11.70 -7.29 1.13
C THR A 24 -10.95 -6.62 2.28
N LEU A 25 -11.49 -5.54 2.85
CA LEU A 25 -10.88 -4.86 4.00
C LEU A 25 -10.73 -5.81 5.21
N GLN A 26 -11.70 -6.71 5.43
CA GLN A 26 -11.62 -7.73 6.48
C GLN A 26 -10.47 -8.71 6.25
N LYS A 27 -10.17 -9.04 4.98
CA LYS A 27 -9.06 -9.93 4.60
C LYS A 27 -7.69 -9.24 4.66
N LEU A 28 -7.63 -7.92 4.79
CA LEU A 28 -6.42 -7.11 4.84
C LEU A 28 -6.00 -6.71 6.27
N GLN A 29 -6.63 -7.29 7.31
CA GLN A 29 -6.28 -7.02 8.70
C GLN A 29 -5.03 -7.78 9.14
N ASN A 30 -4.33 -7.25 10.15
CA ASN A 30 -3.16 -7.87 10.81
C ASN A 30 -2.02 -8.19 9.83
N LEU A 31 -1.66 -7.22 8.99
CA LEU A 31 -0.55 -7.37 8.04
C LEU A 31 0.78 -6.95 8.68
N ASP A 32 1.83 -7.70 8.39
CA ASP A 32 3.20 -7.26 8.60
C ASP A 32 3.56 -6.21 7.56
N ILE A 33 3.20 -6.46 6.29
CA ILE A 33 3.51 -5.56 5.17
C ILE A 33 2.28 -5.41 4.26
N LEU A 34 1.91 -4.17 3.99
CA LEU A 34 0.93 -3.79 2.96
C LEU A 34 1.63 -3.05 1.83
N ILE A 35 1.66 -3.63 0.63
CA ILE A 35 2.12 -2.94 -0.57
C ILE A 35 0.88 -2.40 -1.29
N ILE A 36 0.77 -1.08 -1.45
CA ILE A 36 -0.47 -0.41 -1.87
C ILE A 36 -0.24 0.66 -2.93
N ASP A 37 -1.17 0.77 -3.87
CA ASP A 37 -1.26 1.82 -4.90
C ASP A 37 -1.28 3.22 -4.27
N ALA A 38 -0.42 4.12 -4.77
CA ALA A 38 -0.46 5.56 -4.53
C ALA A 38 0.05 6.30 -5.77
N LEU A 39 -0.83 6.50 -6.75
CA LEU A 39 -0.45 7.02 -8.06
C LEU A 39 0.17 8.42 -8.00
N GLN A 40 -0.49 9.36 -7.32
CA GLN A 40 -0.11 10.78 -7.31
C GLN A 40 -0.82 11.52 -6.17
N TYR A 41 -0.53 12.81 -5.98
CA TYR A 41 -1.21 13.62 -4.95
C TYR A 41 -2.69 13.93 -5.27
N GLN A 42 -3.05 14.09 -6.55
CA GLN A 42 -4.40 14.43 -6.96
C GLN A 42 -5.28 13.18 -7.11
N VAL A 43 -6.52 13.24 -6.64
CA VAL A 43 -7.51 12.17 -6.78
C VAL A 43 -7.61 11.70 -8.23
N HIS A 44 -7.64 10.38 -8.44
CA HIS A 44 -7.73 9.78 -9.76
C HIS A 44 -8.85 8.73 -9.80
N LYS A 45 -9.54 8.63 -10.94
CA LYS A 45 -10.72 7.75 -11.11
C LYS A 45 -10.44 6.25 -11.01
N SER A 46 -9.18 5.84 -11.07
CA SER A 46 -8.79 4.42 -11.18
C SER A 46 -7.70 4.00 -10.21
N HIS A 47 -7.09 4.96 -9.50
CA HIS A 47 -6.00 4.72 -8.57
C HIS A 47 -6.16 5.61 -7.36
N PHE A 48 -5.72 5.16 -6.19
CA PHE A 48 -5.63 6.01 -5.02
C PHE A 48 -4.67 7.17 -5.24
N SER A 49 -5.05 8.33 -4.75
CA SER A 49 -4.12 9.39 -4.41
C SER A 49 -3.30 9.02 -3.17
N LEU A 50 -2.19 9.74 -2.92
CA LEU A 50 -1.39 9.55 -1.70
C LEU A 50 -2.24 9.65 -0.44
N SER A 51 -3.14 10.63 -0.34
CA SER A 51 -4.01 10.80 0.82
C SER A 51 -4.97 9.63 1.01
N GLU A 52 -5.60 9.14 -0.06
CA GLU A 52 -6.51 7.98 0.03
C GLU A 52 -5.76 6.70 0.42
N ALA A 53 -4.54 6.50 -0.09
CA ALA A 53 -3.69 5.38 0.30
C ALA A 53 -3.33 5.45 1.79
N LEU A 54 -2.97 6.64 2.30
CA LEU A 54 -2.67 6.87 3.72
C LEU A 54 -3.89 6.65 4.62
N GLU A 55 -5.10 7.05 4.18
CA GLU A 55 -6.35 6.77 4.90
C GLU A 55 -6.58 5.25 5.04
N HIS A 56 -6.33 4.49 3.97
CA HIS A 56 -6.43 3.02 4.03
C HIS A 56 -5.33 2.39 4.89
N ILE A 57 -4.11 2.94 4.88
CA ILE A 57 -3.03 2.48 5.76
C ILE A 57 -3.41 2.72 7.24
N GLU A 58 -3.94 3.90 7.58
CA GLU A 58 -4.38 4.21 8.95
C GLU A 58 -5.55 3.31 9.40
N LEU A 59 -6.45 2.97 8.48
CA LEU A 59 -7.55 2.05 8.75
C LEU A 59 -7.07 0.60 8.98
N LEU A 60 -6.16 0.11 8.14
CA LEU A 60 -5.71 -1.29 8.12
C LEU A 60 -4.58 -1.57 9.13
N LYS A 61 -3.85 -0.52 9.55
CA LYS A 61 -2.77 -0.56 10.55
C LYS A 61 -1.74 -1.68 10.30
N PRO A 62 -1.16 -1.78 9.09
CA PRO A 62 -0.07 -2.72 8.87
C PRO A 62 1.15 -2.32 9.71
N LYS A 63 2.05 -3.26 10.02
CA LYS A 63 3.31 -2.89 10.70
C LYS A 63 4.19 -2.00 9.81
N GLN A 64 4.15 -2.22 8.50
CA GLN A 64 4.82 -1.43 7.49
C GLN A 64 3.95 -1.34 6.22
N ALA A 65 3.92 -0.17 5.60
CA ALA A 65 3.29 0.03 4.30
C ALA A 65 4.33 0.47 3.26
N ILE A 66 4.18 -0.04 2.04
CA ILE A 66 5.06 0.24 0.92
C ILE A 66 4.20 0.80 -0.21
N LEU A 67 4.44 2.04 -0.63
CA LEU A 67 3.71 2.70 -1.71
C LEU A 67 4.24 2.22 -3.06
N THR A 68 3.37 1.79 -3.97
CA THR A 68 3.71 1.36 -5.33
C THR A 68 2.85 2.04 -6.39
N HIS A 69 3.07 1.73 -7.66
CA HIS A 69 2.33 2.27 -8.80
C HIS A 69 2.40 3.81 -8.89
N MET A 70 3.54 4.37 -8.52
CA MET A 70 3.77 5.81 -8.38
C MET A 70 4.06 6.49 -9.72
N HIS A 71 3.42 7.63 -9.98
CA HIS A 71 3.62 8.47 -11.17
C HIS A 71 4.82 9.43 -10.99
N ILE A 72 5.20 10.16 -12.04
CA ILE A 72 6.40 11.05 -12.06
C ILE A 72 6.42 12.15 -10.99
N TYR A 73 5.30 12.43 -10.32
CA TYR A 73 5.20 13.47 -9.29
C TYR A 73 5.57 12.95 -7.89
N MET A 74 5.76 11.64 -7.75
CA MET A 74 5.95 10.93 -6.50
C MET A 74 7.45 10.72 -6.25
N ASP A 75 8.16 11.82 -5.96
CA ASP A 75 9.58 11.79 -5.67
C ASP A 75 9.88 11.01 -4.37
N TYR A 76 10.91 10.16 -4.41
CA TYR A 76 11.21 9.21 -3.35
C TYR A 76 11.56 9.88 -2.01
N ASP A 77 12.53 10.81 -2.03
CA ASP A 77 13.01 11.48 -0.81
C ASP A 77 11.92 12.39 -0.24
N THR A 78 11.14 13.03 -1.11
CA THR A 78 9.98 13.85 -0.72
C THR A 78 8.95 13.00 0.02
N LEU A 79 8.56 11.86 -0.54
CA LEU A 79 7.58 10.98 0.09
C LEU A 79 8.07 10.41 1.42
N LEU A 80 9.33 9.98 1.51
CA LEU A 80 9.92 9.53 2.77
C LEU A 80 9.80 10.57 3.90
N TRP A 81 9.86 11.85 3.56
CA TRP A 81 9.72 12.93 4.54
C TRP A 81 8.27 13.25 4.88
N GLU A 82 7.37 13.17 3.90
CA GLU A 82 5.94 13.51 4.05
C GLU A 82 5.10 12.40 4.67
N THR A 83 5.52 11.13 4.55
CA THR A 83 4.75 9.98 5.05
C THR A 83 5.14 9.58 6.47
N PRO A 84 4.23 8.93 7.24
CA PRO A 84 4.56 8.41 8.57
C PRO A 84 5.74 7.43 8.53
N ALA A 85 6.47 7.30 9.65
CA ALA A 85 7.71 6.51 9.72
C ALA A 85 7.59 5.01 9.37
N HIS A 86 6.37 4.46 9.31
CA HIS A 86 6.10 3.07 8.93
C HIS A 86 5.64 2.93 7.48
N VAL A 87 5.65 4.01 6.71
CA VAL A 87 5.27 4.08 5.29
C VAL A 87 6.48 4.52 4.50
N GLU A 88 6.81 3.79 3.44
CA GLU A 88 7.91 4.15 2.54
C GLU A 88 7.50 4.00 1.07
N PRO A 89 7.99 4.86 0.16
CA PRO A 89 7.89 4.63 -1.27
C PRO A 89 8.69 3.39 -1.68
N ALA A 90 8.14 2.57 -2.58
CA ALA A 90 8.88 1.48 -3.21
C ALA A 90 9.93 2.01 -4.20
N PHE A 91 10.90 1.15 -4.50
CA PHE A 91 11.84 1.36 -5.59
C PHE A 91 12.15 0.04 -6.29
N ASP A 92 12.56 0.12 -7.55
CA ASP A 92 12.90 -1.06 -8.33
C ASP A 92 14.05 -1.86 -7.69
N GLY A 93 13.83 -3.15 -7.47
CA GLY A 93 14.79 -4.02 -6.80
C GLY A 93 14.72 -4.02 -5.28
N MET A 94 13.76 -3.31 -4.68
CA MET A 94 13.47 -3.39 -3.25
C MET A 94 13.24 -4.82 -2.79
N LYS A 95 13.83 -5.17 -1.64
CA LYS A 95 13.68 -6.46 -0.98
C LYS A 95 13.32 -6.24 0.48
N PHE A 96 12.38 -7.03 0.97
CA PHE A 96 11.97 -7.04 2.36
C PHE A 96 11.84 -8.48 2.85
N PHE A 97 11.77 -8.63 4.17
CA PHE A 97 11.52 -9.92 4.81
C PHE A 97 10.31 -9.77 5.71
N SER A 98 9.38 -10.72 5.62
CA SER A 98 8.29 -10.86 6.56
C SER A 98 8.48 -12.18 7.28
N VAL A 99 8.37 -12.19 8.60
CA VAL A 99 8.42 -13.44 9.36
C VAL A 99 7.10 -14.17 9.14
N ALA A 100 7.16 -15.31 8.47
CA ALA A 100 6.04 -16.24 8.52
C ALA A 100 5.91 -16.71 9.97
N LEU A 101 4.78 -16.42 10.63
CA LEU A 101 4.46 -17.09 11.88
C LEU A 101 4.47 -18.59 11.58
N ASN A 102 5.31 -19.35 12.28
CA ASN A 102 5.28 -20.80 12.23
C ASN A 102 3.87 -21.23 12.63
N ALA A 103 3.15 -21.84 11.68
CA ALA A 103 1.90 -22.53 11.96
C ALA A 103 2.19 -23.87 12.65
#